data_AF-A0A966DFA4-F1
#
_entry.id   AF-A0A966DFA4-F1
#
_cell.length_a   1.000
_cell.length_b   1.000
_cell.length_c   1.000
_cell.angle_alpha   90.00
_cell.angle_beta   90.00
_cell.angle_gamma   90.00
#
_symmetry.space_group_name_H-M   'P 1'
#
loop_
_entity.id
_entity.type
_entity.pdbx_description
1 polymer ?
#
loop_
_entity_poly.entity_id
_entity_poly.type
_entity_poly.pdbx_seq_one_letter_code
_entity_poly.pdbx_strand_id
1 'polypeptide(L)'
;MYTVYQHKNMINNKSYFGITSRIPEQRWGINGDKYISSPHFYNAIQKYGWDNFDHIILFENLTKEDACLKEQELISEYNTMDRDACQT
;
A
#
# COMPACT_ATOMS: atom_id res chain seq x y z
N MET A 1 15.40 7.22 1.91
CA MET A 1 15.04 5.88 2.44
C MET A 1 13.59 5.64 2.14
N TYR A 2 13.25 4.41 1.80
CA TYR A 2 11.90 3.99 1.43
C TYR A 2 11.39 2.93 2.41
N THR A 3 10.07 2.95 2.59
CA THR A 3 9.30 2.01 3.41
C THR A 3 8.30 1.30 2.52
N VAL A 4 8.24 -0.03 2.64
CA VAL A 4 7.24 -0.89 2.00
C VAL A 4 6.19 -1.24 3.04
N TYR A 5 4.92 -1.02 2.73
CA TYR A 5 3.81 -1.26 3.62
C TYR A 5 2.69 -2.06 2.94
N GLN A 6 1.82 -2.63 3.77
CA GLN A 6 0.65 -3.39 3.37
C GLN A 6 -0.59 -2.82 4.06
N HIS A 7 -1.65 -2.63 3.28
CA HIS A 7 -3.01 -2.44 3.77
C HIS A 7 -3.79 -3.72 3.56
N LYS A 8 -4.09 -4.44 4.64
CA LYS A 8 -4.83 -5.70 4.57
C LYS A 8 -6.26 -5.50 4.99
N ASN A 9 -7.20 -5.75 4.08
CA ASN A 9 -8.61 -5.69 4.40
C ASN A 9 -9.01 -6.85 5.31
N MET A 10 -9.51 -6.57 6.51
CA MET A 10 -9.86 -7.59 7.48
C MET A 10 -11.13 -8.38 7.11
N ILE A 11 -11.99 -7.83 6.25
CA ILE A 11 -13.28 -8.45 5.87
C ILE A 11 -13.08 -9.51 4.79
N ASN A 12 -12.23 -9.24 3.80
CA ASN A 12 -12.04 -10.13 2.63
C ASN A 12 -10.60 -10.63 2.44
N ASN A 13 -9.69 -10.28 3.35
CA ASN A 13 -8.27 -10.65 3.33
C ASN A 13 -7.48 -10.18 2.10
N LYS A 14 -8.03 -9.29 1.27
CA LYS A 14 -7.29 -8.70 0.14
C LYS A 14 -6.26 -7.71 0.66
N SER A 15 -5.11 -7.68 0.00
CA SER A 15 -3.99 -6.82 0.34
C SER A 15 -3.78 -5.76 -0.73
N TYR A 16 -3.34 -4.59 -0.30
CA TYR A 16 -2.74 -3.55 -1.12
C TYR A 16 -1.33 -3.32 -0.61
N PHE A 17 -0.35 -3.29 -1.52
CA PHE A 17 1.05 -3.03 -1.18
C PHE A 17 1.45 -1.69 -1.78
N GLY A 18 2.25 -0.92 -1.06
CA GLY A 18 2.75 0.34 -1.54
C GLY A 18 4.10 0.68 -0.94
N ILE A 19 4.85 1.52 -1.65
CA ILE A 19 6.09 2.11 -1.15
C ILE A 19 5.95 3.60 -0.87
N THR A 20 6.80 4.13 0.00
CA THR A 20 6.92 5.57 0.21
C THR A 20 8.28 5.98 0.73
N SER A 21 8.73 7.17 0.35
CA SER A 21 9.89 7.85 0.95
C SER A 21 9.52 8.82 2.07
N ARG A 22 8.22 8.94 2.37
CA ARG A 22 7.68 9.79 3.44
C ARG A 22 7.36 8.93 4.65
N ILE A 23 6.97 9.59 5.74
CA ILE A 23 6.33 8.92 6.87
C ILE A 23 5.04 8.25 6.35
N PRO A 24 4.82 6.94 6.59
CA PRO A 24 3.69 6.19 6.04
C PRO A 24 2.34 6.85 6.29
N GLU A 25 2.08 7.30 7.51
CA GLU A 25 0.84 7.98 7.89
C GLU A 25 0.62 9.27 7.09
N GLN A 26 1.68 10.00 6.76
CA GLN A 26 1.59 11.17 5.89
C GLN A 26 1.31 10.78 4.43
N ARG A 27 1.80 9.64 3.96
CA ARG A 27 1.52 9.12 2.61
C ARG A 27 0.09 8.60 2.50
N TRP A 28 -0.41 7.94 3.54
CA TRP A 28 -1.77 7.40 3.61
C TRP A 28 -2.81 8.52 3.73
N GLY A 29 -2.47 9.57 4.47
CA GLY A 29 -3.35 10.72 4.70
C GLY A 29 -4.42 10.44 5.76
N ILE A 30 -5.45 11.28 5.82
CA ILE A 30 -6.53 11.15 6.80
C ILE A 30 -7.56 10.18 6.23
N ASN A 31 -7.73 9.03 6.89
CA ASN A 31 -8.67 7.98 6.48
C ASN A 31 -8.47 7.50 5.02
N GLY A 32 -7.22 7.49 4.55
CA GLY A 32 -6.88 7.04 3.20
C GLY A 32 -7.25 8.00 2.07
N ASP A 33 -7.50 9.28 2.37
CA ASP A 33 -7.87 10.31 1.38
C ASP A 33 -6.84 10.48 0.24
N LYS A 34 -5.55 10.25 0.53
CA LYS A 34 -4.47 10.34 -0.45
C LYS A 34 -4.41 9.18 -1.44
N TYR A 35 -5.30 8.19 -1.34
CA TYR A 35 -5.45 7.14 -2.32
C TYR A 35 -6.45 7.46 -3.43
N ILE A 36 -7.04 8.67 -3.46
CA ILE A 36 -8.03 9.06 -4.48
C ILE A 36 -7.56 8.86 -5.93
N SER A 37 -6.26 8.97 -6.19
CA SER A 37 -5.64 8.71 -7.50
C SER A 37 -5.51 7.22 -7.85
N SER A 38 -5.65 6.34 -6.88
CA SER A 38 -5.59 4.87 -7.01
C SER A 38 -7.02 4.31 -6.88
N PRO A 39 -7.84 4.39 -7.95
CA PRO A 39 -9.29 4.17 -7.87
C PRO A 39 -9.67 2.79 -7.32
N HIS A 40 -8.89 1.75 -7.62
CA HIS A 40 -9.15 0.40 -7.11
C HIS A 40 -9.08 0.33 -5.58
N PHE A 41 -8.00 0.87 -5.00
CA PHE A 41 -7.82 0.85 -3.55
C PHE A 41 -8.71 1.88 -2.85
N TYR A 42 -8.87 3.08 -3.41
CA TYR A 42 -9.80 4.08 -2.88
C TYR A 42 -11.24 3.56 -2.83
N ASN A 43 -11.72 2.90 -3.88
CA ASN A 43 -13.05 2.28 -3.87
C ASN A 43 -13.17 1.19 -2.80
N ALA A 44 -12.09 0.46 -2.50
CA ALA A 44 -12.08 -0.51 -1.40
C ALA A 44 -12.17 0.19 -0.03
N ILE A 45 -11.45 1.29 0.17
CA ILE A 45 -11.54 2.12 1.38
C ILE A 45 -12.97 2.66 1.54
N GLN A 46 -13.57 3.21 0.48
CA GLN A 46 -14.94 3.72 0.53
C GLN A 46 -15.97 2.62 0.79
N LYS A 47 -15.76 1.42 0.26
CA LYS A 47 -16.68 0.29 0.42
C LYS A 47 -16.60 -0.35 1.81
N TYR A 48 -15.40 -0.53 2.34
CA TYR A 48 -15.17 -1.30 3.56
C TYR A 48 -14.86 -0.40 4.77
N GLY A 49 -14.54 0.87 4.59
CA GLY A 49 -14.09 1.78 5.65
C GLY A 49 -12.60 1.63 5.94
N TRP A 50 -11.92 2.74 6.24
CA TRP A 50 -10.49 2.79 6.53
C TRP A 50 -10.11 1.93 7.75
N ASP A 51 -10.92 1.99 8.81
CA ASP A 51 -10.71 1.22 10.05
C ASP A 51 -10.81 -0.31 9.87
N ASN A 52 -11.33 -0.77 8.72
CA ASN A 52 -11.38 -2.20 8.38
C ASN A 52 -10.14 -2.68 7.60
N PHE A 53 -9.08 -1.87 7.57
CA PHE A 53 -7.78 -2.25 7.03
C PHE A 53 -6.72 -2.25 8.12
N ASP A 54 -5.96 -3.34 8.22
CA ASP A 54 -4.72 -3.36 8.99
C ASP A 54 -3.64 -2.63 8.19
N HIS A 55 -2.97 -1.66 8.83
CA HIS A 55 -1.85 -0.92 8.26
C HIS A 55 -0.54 -1.49 8.80
N ILE A 56 0.21 -2.20 7.95
CA ILE A 56 1.38 -2.98 8.37
C ILE A 56 2.61 -2.46 7.65
N ILE A 57 3.67 -2.14 8.40
CA ILE A 57 4.99 -1.85 7.84
C ILE A 57 5.74 -3.16 7.67
N LEU A 58 6.15 -3.48 6.44
CA LEU A 58 6.83 -4.73 6.11
C LEU A 58 8.36 -4.56 6.10
N PHE A 59 8.84 -3.48 5.49
CA PHE A 59 10.26 -3.18 5.36
C PHE A 59 10.50 -1.68 5.47
N GLU A 60 11.60 -1.29 6.11
CA GLU A 60 12.02 0.11 6.30
C GLU A 60 13.48 0.30 5.91
N ASN A 61 13.90 1.56 5.73
CA ASN A 61 15.28 1.95 5.42
C ASN A 61 15.83 1.37 4.11
N LEU A 62 14.95 1.09 3.14
CA LEU A 62 15.35 0.57 1.84
C LEU A 62 15.82 1.67 0.89
N THR A 63 16.61 1.28 -0.10
CA THR A 63 16.80 2.07 -1.32
C THR A 63 15.52 2.07 -2.15
N LYS A 64 15.43 2.97 -3.14
CA LYS A 64 14.27 2.99 -4.02
C LYS A 64 14.21 1.71 -4.86
N GLU A 65 15.35 1.26 -5.38
CA GLU A 65 15.42 0.02 -6.16
C GLU A 65 14.97 -1.19 -5.33
N ASP A 66 15.50 -1.33 -4.12
CA ASP A 66 15.14 -2.46 -3.24
C ASP A 66 13.66 -2.43 -2.85
N ALA A 67 13.13 -1.24 -2.53
CA ALA A 67 11.71 -1.09 -2.21
C ALA A 67 10.81 -1.46 -3.39
N CYS A 68 11.16 -1.03 -4.61
CA CYS A 68 10.42 -1.41 -5.82
C CYS A 68 10.49 -2.91 -6.09
N LEU A 69 11.68 -3.53 -5.92
CA LEU A 69 11.82 -4.98 -6.07
C LEU A 69 10.95 -5.72 -5.05
N LYS A 70 10.95 -5.29 -3.78
CA LYS A 70 10.13 -5.88 -2.73
C LYS A 70 8.63 -5.72 -3.01
N GLU A 71 8.20 -4.56 -3.49
CA GLU A 71 6.80 -4.34 -3.89
C GLU A 71 6.39 -5.30 -5.01
N GLN A 72 7.22 -5.45 -6.05
CA GLN A 72 6.96 -6.38 -7.16
C GLN A 72 6.92 -7.85 -6.70
N GLU A 73 7.85 -8.25 -5.84
CA GLU A 73 7.87 -9.59 -5.24
C GLU A 73 6.56 -9.87 -4.49
N LEU A 74 6.13 -8.94 -3.63
CA LEU A 74 4.89 -9.06 -2.86
C LEU A 74 3.64 -9.08 -3.74
N ILE A 75 3.59 -8.21 -4.76
CA ILE A 75 2.49 -8.18 -5.72
C ILE A 75 2.36 -9.53 -6.44
N SER A 76 3.49 -10.12 -6.84
CA SER A 76 3.52 -11.44 -7.48
C SER A 76 3.15 -12.57 -6.52
N GLU A 77 3.66 -12.55 -5.29
CA GLU A 77 3.42 -13.59 -4.29
C GLU A 77 1.94 -13.63 -3.87
N TYR A 78 1.33 -12.46 -3.67
CA TYR A 78 -0.05 -12.31 -3.22
C TYR A 78 -1.05 -12.18 -4.36
N ASN A 79 -0.59 -12.25 -5.62
CA ASN A 79 -1.39 -12.08 -6.84
C ASN A 79 -2.31 -10.84 -6.78
N THR A 80 -1.79 -9.75 -6.21
CA THR A 80 -2.48 -8.46 -6.16
C THR A 80 -2.19 -7.68 -7.44
N MET A 81 -3.11 -6.82 -7.88
CA MET A 81 -2.86 -5.95 -9.03
C MET A 81 -2.72 -4.51 -8.55
N ASP A 82 -1.49 -3.98 -8.59
CA ASP A 82 -1.26 -2.54 -8.60
C ASP A 82 -0.71 -2.16 -9.99
N ARG A 83 -1.40 -1.23 -10.67
CA ARG A 83 -0.99 -0.72 -11.98
C ARG A 83 0.08 0.36 -11.86
N ASP A 84 0.29 0.87 -10.66
CA ASP A 84 1.26 1.93 -10.33
C ASP A 84 2.50 1.37 -9.61
N ALA A 85 2.74 0.05 -9.67
CA ALA A 85 3.93 -0.57 -9.09
C ALA A 85 5.19 0.19 -9.52
N CYS A 86 5.96 0.66 -8.53
CA CYS A 86 7.15 1.51 -8.69
C CYS A 86 6.91 2.95 -9.22
N GLN A 87 5.69 3.50 -9.11
CA GLN A 87 5.43 4.95 -9.20
C GLN A 87 5.03 5.52 -7.82
N THR A 88 6.01 5.98 -7.03
CA THR A 88 5.92 7.16 -6.14
C THR A 88 7.28 7.52 -5.52
#